data_AF-A0A258I148-F1
#
_entry.id   AF-A0A258I148-F1
#
_cell.length_a   1.000
_cell.length_b   1.000
_cell.length_c   1.000
_cell.angle_alpha   90.00
_cell.angle_beta   90.00
_cell.angle_gamma   90.00
#
_symmetry.space_group_name_H-M   'P 1'
#
loop_
_entity.id
_entity.type
_entity.pdbx_description
1 polymer ?
#
loop_
_entity_poly.entity_id
_entity_poly.type
_entity_poly.pdbx_seq_one_letter_code
_entity_poly.pdbx_strand_id
1 'polypeptide(L)'
;MPDQFAEHPYAPHVAEASQRFGIPELWIWAVMRAESRGNSRAVSPAGAIGLMQIMPGTWSMLSARHGLGSDPFDVRANILGGAAYLRAMWDRYRNVSLMLAAYNAGPGRADDYAAGRRSLPAETVNYVAQIAPSLGMASIASPAAMPPANAHPWRQATLFTPRGDGEASSNDGTADVQPQRTRLTSPSASLPSPNPAPHPLFVSLSPRNP
;
A
#
# COMPACT_ATOMS: atom_id res chain seq x y z
N MET A 1 28.46 5.69 -9.75
CA MET A 1 27.97 7.00 -10.21
C MET A 1 27.27 7.73 -9.05
N PRO A 2 28.00 8.30 -8.07
CA PRO A 2 27.38 8.98 -6.92
C PRO A 2 27.27 10.52 -7.09
N ASP A 3 28.27 11.18 -7.68
CA ASP A 3 28.42 12.64 -7.57
C ASP A 3 27.33 13.46 -8.26
N GLN A 4 26.67 12.90 -9.29
CA GLN A 4 25.67 13.63 -10.06
C GLN A 4 24.35 13.84 -9.31
N PHE A 5 24.05 13.01 -8.30
CA PHE A 5 22.81 13.11 -7.53
C PHE A 5 23.01 13.85 -6.21
N ALA A 6 24.21 13.81 -5.63
CA ALA A 6 24.49 14.41 -4.33
C ALA A 6 24.21 15.92 -4.29
N GLU A 7 24.47 16.64 -5.38
CA GLU A 7 24.25 18.09 -5.51
C GLU A 7 22.79 18.44 -5.88
N HIS A 8 21.91 17.47 -6.15
CA HIS A 8 20.53 17.76 -6.56
C HIS A 8 19.71 18.24 -5.35
N PRO A 9 18.86 19.29 -5.48
CA PRO A 9 18.03 19.77 -4.37
C PRO A 9 17.03 18.75 -3.80
N TYR A 10 16.84 17.62 -4.49
CA TYR A 10 15.94 16.55 -4.06
C TYR A 10 16.67 15.38 -3.41
N ALA A 11 18.02 15.38 -3.41
CA ALA A 11 18.83 14.29 -2.89
C ALA A 11 18.51 13.93 -1.43
N PRO A 12 18.30 14.89 -0.50
CA PRO A 12 17.93 14.56 0.87
C PRO A 12 16.59 13.81 0.95
N HIS A 13 15.62 14.19 0.13
CA HIS A 13 14.30 13.55 0.08
C HIS A 13 14.34 12.16 -0.56
N VAL A 14 15.18 11.98 -1.58
CA VAL A 14 15.39 10.67 -2.22
C VAL A 14 16.11 9.71 -1.28
N ALA A 15 17.15 10.18 -0.57
CA ALA A 15 17.84 9.39 0.44
C ALA A 15 16.90 8.98 1.59
N GLU A 16 16.10 9.94 2.09
CA GLU A 16 15.08 9.66 3.10
C GLU A 16 14.08 8.60 2.61
N ALA A 17 13.54 8.76 1.41
CA ALA A 17 12.58 7.84 0.83
C ALA A 17 13.19 6.44 0.60
N SER A 18 14.44 6.38 0.14
CA SER A 18 15.18 5.14 -0.05
C SER A 18 15.33 4.38 1.26
N GLN A 19 15.78 5.05 2.32
CA GLN A 19 15.96 4.46 3.65
C GLN A 19 14.61 4.02 4.25
N ARG A 20 13.58 4.86 4.16
CA ARG A 20 12.27 4.60 4.76
C ARG A 20 11.57 3.40 4.12
N PHE A 21 11.69 3.22 2.81
CA PHE A 21 10.97 2.20 2.06
C PHE A 21 11.84 1.06 1.56
N GLY A 22 13.16 1.08 1.80
CA GLY A 22 14.07 0.01 1.36
C GLY A 22 14.05 -0.17 -0.17
N ILE A 23 14.04 0.95 -0.91
CA ILE A 23 14.12 1.00 -2.38
C ILE A 23 15.40 1.73 -2.76
N PRO A 24 16.23 1.22 -3.70
CA PRO A 24 17.45 1.90 -4.09
C PRO A 24 17.19 3.34 -4.60
N GLU A 25 18.00 4.31 -4.19
CA GLU A 25 17.88 5.70 -4.65
C GLU A 25 17.85 5.81 -6.18
N LEU A 26 18.68 5.00 -6.86
CA LEU A 26 18.73 4.96 -8.32
C LEU A 26 17.38 4.59 -8.96
N TRP A 27 16.56 3.77 -8.30
CA TRP A 27 15.21 3.45 -8.78
C TRP A 27 14.31 4.68 -8.71
N ILE A 28 14.36 5.40 -7.59
CA ILE A 28 13.57 6.62 -7.37
C ILE A 28 13.95 7.69 -8.40
N TRP A 29 15.27 7.92 -8.61
CA TRP A 29 15.76 8.87 -9.61
C TRP A 29 15.36 8.50 -11.04
N ALA A 30 15.47 7.22 -11.41
CA ALA A 30 15.13 6.76 -12.75
C ALA A 30 13.64 6.97 -13.06
N VAL A 31 12.77 6.60 -12.11
CA VAL A 31 11.32 6.80 -12.25
C VAL A 31 10.99 8.30 -12.26
N MET A 32 11.54 9.10 -11.35
CA MET A 32 11.30 10.55 -11.34
C MET A 32 11.68 11.25 -12.65
N ARG A 33 12.82 10.85 -13.24
CA ARG A 33 13.26 11.38 -14.53
C ARG A 33 12.29 11.01 -15.65
N ALA A 34 11.81 9.77 -15.68
CA ALA A 34 10.88 9.30 -16.69
C ALA A 34 9.50 9.96 -16.56
N GLU A 35 9.03 10.16 -15.33
CA GLU A 35 7.68 10.67 -15.04
C GLU A 35 7.54 12.18 -15.27
N SER A 36 8.47 12.98 -14.74
CA SER A 36 8.31 14.44 -14.73
C SER A 36 9.52 15.22 -15.21
N ARG A 37 10.65 14.54 -15.46
CA ARG A 37 11.96 15.17 -15.70
C ARG A 37 12.34 16.19 -14.60
N GLY A 38 11.89 15.95 -13.36
CA GLY A 38 12.18 16.82 -12.22
C GLY A 38 11.20 17.99 -12.01
N ASN A 39 10.14 18.10 -12.81
CA ASN A 39 9.11 19.12 -12.64
C ASN A 39 8.15 18.76 -11.50
N SER A 40 8.29 19.44 -10.35
CA SER A 40 7.48 19.19 -9.16
C SER A 40 6.01 19.58 -9.31
N ARG A 41 5.66 20.38 -10.32
CA ARG A 41 4.29 20.83 -10.60
C ARG A 41 3.67 20.12 -11.81
N ALA A 42 4.27 19.04 -12.29
CA ALA A 42 3.77 18.30 -13.44
C ALA A 42 2.36 17.73 -13.17
N VAL A 43 1.47 17.87 -14.14
CA VAL A 43 0.15 17.24 -14.17
C VAL A 43 -0.05 16.62 -15.55
N SER A 44 -0.27 15.30 -15.61
CA SER A 44 -0.52 14.63 -16.89
C SER A 44 -1.95 14.88 -17.38
N PRO A 45 -2.25 14.65 -18.68
CA PRO A 45 -3.62 14.69 -19.19
C PRO A 45 -4.58 13.72 -18.48
N ALA A 46 -4.07 12.62 -17.93
CA ALA A 46 -4.83 11.65 -17.14
C ALA A 46 -5.00 12.08 -15.66
N GLY A 47 -4.36 13.18 -15.24
CA GLY A 47 -4.43 13.72 -13.89
C GLY A 47 -3.38 13.20 -12.92
N ALA A 48 -2.31 12.55 -13.40
CA ALA A 48 -1.18 12.14 -12.55
C ALA A 48 -0.40 13.36 -12.06
N ILE A 49 0.05 13.37 -10.79
CA ILE A 49 0.49 14.59 -10.10
C ILE A 49 1.94 14.51 -9.61
N GLY A 50 2.69 15.60 -9.82
CA GLY A 50 3.97 15.90 -9.18
C GLY A 50 5.16 15.15 -9.77
N LEU A 51 6.27 15.14 -9.03
CA LEU A 51 7.55 14.57 -9.45
C LEU A 51 7.46 13.11 -9.91
N MET A 52 6.64 12.33 -9.21
CA MET A 52 6.52 10.88 -9.34
C MET A 52 5.23 10.46 -10.05
N GLN A 53 4.49 11.45 -10.60
CA GLN A 53 3.25 11.27 -11.38
C GLN A 53 2.29 10.27 -10.72
N ILE A 54 1.94 10.55 -9.47
CA ILE A 54 1.04 9.68 -8.71
C ILE A 54 -0.41 10.03 -9.06
N MET A 55 -1.23 9.02 -9.35
CA MET A 55 -2.66 9.21 -9.58
C MET A 55 -3.37 9.68 -8.30
N PRO A 56 -4.38 10.57 -8.37
CA PRO A 56 -5.00 11.16 -7.18
C PRO A 56 -5.59 10.13 -6.20
N GLY A 57 -6.23 9.07 -6.69
CA GLY A 57 -6.73 7.99 -5.84
C GLY A 57 -5.62 7.23 -5.11
N THR A 58 -4.50 6.99 -5.80
CA THR A 58 -3.30 6.38 -5.22
C THR A 58 -2.66 7.32 -4.18
N TRP A 59 -2.59 8.62 -4.47
CA TRP A 59 -2.09 9.64 -3.54
C TRP A 59 -2.89 9.62 -2.24
N SER A 60 -4.22 9.70 -2.30
CA SER A 60 -5.07 9.68 -1.11
C SER A 60 -4.81 8.45 -0.22
N MET A 61 -4.68 7.27 -0.83
CA MET A 61 -4.34 6.04 -0.11
C MET A 61 -2.96 6.11 0.56
N LEU A 62 -1.94 6.57 -0.17
CA LEU A 62 -0.57 6.66 0.33
C LEU A 62 -0.43 7.71 1.43
N SER A 63 -1.05 8.88 1.26
CA SER A 63 -1.04 9.97 2.23
C SER A 63 -1.67 9.56 3.55
N ALA A 64 -2.81 8.87 3.50
CA ALA A 64 -3.44 8.33 4.70
C ALA A 64 -2.57 7.26 5.39
N ARG A 65 -1.93 6.38 4.62
CA ARG A 65 -1.10 5.29 5.17
C ARG A 65 0.23 5.76 5.74
N HIS A 66 0.86 6.75 5.12
CA HIS A 66 2.25 7.14 5.41
C HIS A 66 2.39 8.54 6.02
N GLY A 67 1.29 9.26 6.23
CA GLY A 67 1.29 10.59 6.82
C GLY A 67 1.98 11.63 5.93
N LEU A 68 1.62 11.66 4.63
CA LEU A 68 2.29 12.52 3.64
C LEU A 68 1.70 13.94 3.57
N GLY A 69 0.62 14.22 4.29
CA GLY A 69 -0.10 15.49 4.20
C GLY A 69 -1.06 15.55 3.01
N SER A 70 -1.65 16.73 2.78
CA SER A 70 -2.69 16.94 1.79
C SER A 70 -2.19 17.42 0.43
N ASP A 71 -1.00 18.02 0.36
CA ASP A 71 -0.46 18.60 -0.87
C ASP A 71 0.36 17.57 -1.69
N PRO A 72 -0.15 17.07 -2.84
CA PRO A 72 0.60 16.17 -3.71
C PRO A 72 1.74 16.84 -4.46
N PHE A 73 1.85 18.17 -4.46
CA PHE A 73 2.93 18.91 -5.08
C PHE A 73 4.09 19.22 -4.13
N ASP A 74 3.94 18.95 -2.83
CA ASP A 74 5.07 19.01 -1.91
C ASP A 74 6.15 18.02 -2.35
N VAL A 75 7.35 18.54 -2.62
CA VAL A 75 8.46 17.79 -3.23
C VAL A 75 8.79 16.56 -2.40
N ARG A 76 8.94 16.73 -1.09
CA ARG A 76 9.31 15.65 -0.18
C ARG A 76 8.19 14.60 -0.12
N ALA A 77 6.96 15.04 0.09
CA ALA A 77 5.80 14.15 0.22
C ALA A 77 5.55 13.36 -1.06
N ASN A 78 5.68 13.98 -2.24
CA ASN A 78 5.51 13.30 -3.53
C ASN A 78 6.60 12.24 -3.77
N ILE A 79 7.87 12.54 -3.45
CA ILE A 79 8.98 11.57 -3.53
C ILE A 79 8.74 10.39 -2.57
N LEU A 80 8.33 10.66 -1.33
CA LEU A 80 8.00 9.62 -0.36
C LEU A 80 6.81 8.76 -0.84
N GLY A 81 5.77 9.38 -1.39
CA GLY A 81 4.62 8.67 -1.96
C GLY A 81 5.04 7.77 -3.13
N GLY A 82 5.86 8.28 -4.05
CA GLY A 82 6.34 7.52 -5.20
C GLY A 82 7.19 6.33 -4.78
N ALA A 83 8.11 6.52 -3.84
CA ALA A 83 8.93 5.44 -3.28
C ALA A 83 8.11 4.39 -2.53
N ALA A 84 7.11 4.81 -1.75
CA ALA A 84 6.18 3.89 -1.08
C ALA A 84 5.39 3.05 -2.09
N TYR A 85 4.96 3.66 -3.19
CA TYR A 85 4.23 2.95 -4.25
C TYR A 85 5.14 1.98 -5.01
N LEU A 86 6.37 2.39 -5.35
CA LEU A 86 7.39 1.51 -5.93
C LEU A 86 7.66 0.29 -5.02
N ARG A 87 7.81 0.51 -3.72
CA ARG A 87 7.95 -0.56 -2.72
C ARG A 87 6.79 -1.53 -2.76
N ALA A 88 5.56 -1.03 -2.74
CA ALA A 88 4.36 -1.88 -2.81
C ALA A 88 4.33 -2.72 -4.10
N MET A 89 4.74 -2.16 -5.25
CA MET A 89 4.81 -2.92 -6.50
C MET A 89 5.95 -3.95 -6.46
N TRP A 90 7.11 -3.61 -5.90
CA TRP A 90 8.22 -4.54 -5.76
C TRP A 90 7.86 -5.73 -4.85
N ASP A 91 7.22 -5.48 -3.71
CA ASP A 91 6.70 -6.53 -2.82
C ASP A 91 5.80 -7.50 -3.54
N ARG A 92 4.88 -6.97 -4.35
CA ARG A 92 3.86 -7.73 -5.04
C ARG A 92 4.41 -8.60 -6.16
N TYR A 93 5.29 -8.05 -7.00
CA TYR A 93 5.69 -8.72 -8.24
C TYR A 93 7.07 -9.38 -8.17
N ARG A 94 7.99 -8.88 -7.33
CA ARG A 94 9.40 -9.35 -7.26
C ARG A 94 10.08 -9.49 -8.62
N ASN A 95 9.63 -8.67 -9.57
CA ASN A 95 10.07 -8.63 -10.95
C ASN A 95 10.04 -7.17 -11.40
N VAL A 96 11.19 -6.65 -11.84
CA VAL A 96 11.36 -5.23 -12.17
C VAL A 96 10.42 -4.81 -13.29
N SER A 97 10.26 -5.63 -14.33
CA SER A 97 9.40 -5.30 -15.48
C SER A 97 7.93 -5.24 -15.09
N LEU A 98 7.43 -6.22 -14.33
CA LEU A 98 6.04 -6.21 -13.85
C LEU A 98 5.79 -5.09 -12.84
N MET A 99 6.77 -4.80 -11.97
CA MET A 99 6.69 -3.68 -11.03
C MET A 99 6.53 -2.34 -11.77
N LEU A 100 7.36 -2.08 -12.78
CA LEU A 100 7.28 -0.86 -13.59
C LEU A 100 5.98 -0.80 -14.41
N ALA A 101 5.55 -1.93 -14.97
CA ALA A 101 4.27 -2.01 -15.67
C ALA A 101 3.09 -1.68 -14.74
N ALA A 102 3.11 -2.19 -13.51
CA ALA A 102 2.09 -1.90 -12.50
C ALA A 102 2.14 -0.46 -12.01
N TYR A 103 3.33 0.13 -11.90
CA TYR A 103 3.49 1.53 -11.52
C TYR A 103 2.82 2.46 -12.55
N ASN A 104 3.12 2.24 -13.84
CA ASN A 104 2.62 3.08 -14.95
C ASN A 104 1.17 2.78 -15.34
N ALA A 105 0.79 1.50 -15.47
CA ALA A 105 -0.52 1.11 -16.00
C ALA A 105 -1.52 0.67 -14.94
N GLY A 106 -1.11 0.64 -13.67
CA GLY A 106 -1.88 0.15 -12.54
C GLY A 106 -1.73 -1.36 -12.30
N PRO A 107 -1.83 -1.81 -11.03
CA PRO A 107 -1.57 -3.20 -10.66
C PRO A 107 -2.57 -4.18 -11.28
N GLY A 108 -3.85 -3.82 -11.39
CA GLY A 108 -4.85 -4.71 -12.00
C GLY A 108 -4.52 -5.08 -13.45
N ARG A 109 -3.99 -4.12 -14.23
CA ARG A 109 -3.56 -4.41 -15.60
C ARG A 109 -2.30 -5.26 -15.62
N ALA A 110 -1.35 -5.01 -14.73
CA ALA A 110 -0.16 -5.84 -14.60
C ALA A 110 -0.50 -7.28 -14.19
N ASP A 111 -1.50 -7.47 -13.32
CA ASP A 111 -1.99 -8.80 -12.94
C ASP A 111 -2.61 -9.54 -14.14
N ASP A 112 -3.45 -8.85 -14.91
CA ASP A 112 -4.04 -9.43 -16.13
C ASP A 112 -2.98 -9.78 -17.16
N TYR A 113 -1.94 -8.95 -17.30
CA TYR A 113 -0.82 -9.22 -18.19
C TYR A 113 0.01 -10.42 -17.72
N ALA A 114 0.35 -10.48 -16.43
CA ALA A 114 1.07 -11.62 -15.86
C ALA A 114 0.30 -12.94 -16.01
N ALA A 115 -1.03 -12.88 -16.02
CA ALA A 115 -1.90 -14.03 -16.25
C ALA A 115 -2.22 -14.32 -17.73
N GLY A 116 -1.64 -13.56 -18.68
CA GLY A 116 -1.90 -13.72 -20.11
C GLY A 116 -3.31 -13.32 -20.57
N ARG A 117 -4.09 -12.62 -19.74
CA ARG A 117 -5.47 -12.22 -20.03
C ARG A 117 -5.56 -10.92 -20.83
N ARG A 118 -4.56 -10.06 -20.74
CA ARG A 118 -4.57 -8.73 -21.37
C ARG A 118 -3.16 -8.28 -21.74
N SER A 119 -2.99 -7.65 -22.89
CA SER A 119 -1.72 -7.01 -23.27
C SER A 119 -1.50 -5.67 -22.54
N LEU A 120 -0.24 -5.28 -22.39
CA LEU A 120 0.13 -3.95 -21.93
C LEU A 120 -0.03 -2.92 -23.06
N PRO A 121 -0.39 -1.65 -22.76
CA PRO A 121 -0.33 -0.57 -23.72
C PRO A 121 1.09 -0.37 -24.25
N ALA A 122 1.22 0.08 -25.50
CA ALA A 122 2.53 0.36 -26.11
C ALA A 122 3.35 1.37 -25.29
N GLU A 123 2.69 2.39 -24.73
CA GLU A 123 3.33 3.35 -23.81
C GLU A 123 3.98 2.67 -22.60
N THR A 124 3.26 1.75 -21.94
CA THR A 124 3.77 1.00 -20.79
C THR A 124 4.92 0.08 -21.18
N VAL A 125 4.86 -0.57 -22.35
CA VAL A 125 5.97 -1.40 -22.85
C VAL A 125 7.22 -0.54 -23.07
N ASN A 126 7.07 0.64 -23.69
CA ASN A 126 8.16 1.58 -23.91
C ASN A 126 8.74 2.11 -22.58
N TYR A 127 7.87 2.44 -21.62
CA TYR A 127 8.25 2.86 -20.28
C TYR A 127 9.12 1.81 -19.57
N VAL A 128 8.68 0.54 -19.60
CA VAL A 128 9.45 -0.57 -19.01
C VAL A 128 10.80 -0.73 -19.72
N ALA A 129 10.82 -0.70 -21.05
CA ALA A 129 12.04 -0.85 -21.84
C ALA A 129 13.06 0.27 -21.56
N GLN A 130 12.59 1.50 -21.31
CA GLN A 130 13.43 2.64 -21.00
C GLN A 130 14.08 2.54 -19.60
N ILE A 131 13.33 2.06 -18.60
CA ILE A 131 13.74 2.17 -17.18
C ILE A 131 14.38 0.88 -16.67
N ALA A 132 13.84 -0.29 -17.02
CA ALA A 132 14.23 -1.58 -16.45
C ALA A 132 15.75 -1.89 -16.48
N PRO A 133 16.50 -1.57 -17.56
CA PRO A 133 17.94 -1.83 -17.60
C PRO A 133 18.71 -1.12 -16.46
N SER A 134 18.32 0.10 -16.11
CA SER A 134 18.98 0.88 -15.05
C SER A 134 18.68 0.32 -13.65
N LEU A 135 17.49 -0.26 -13.46
CA LEU A 135 17.04 -0.81 -12.19
C LEU A 135 17.61 -2.22 -11.93
N GLY A 136 17.74 -3.04 -12.98
CA GLY A 136 18.34 -4.38 -12.90
C GLY A 136 19.80 -4.32 -12.45
N MET A 137 20.58 -3.38 -12.99
CA MET A 137 21.97 -3.15 -12.57
C MET A 137 22.09 -2.65 -11.12
N ALA A 138 21.12 -1.87 -10.64
CA ALA A 138 21.08 -1.45 -9.24
C ALA A 138 20.73 -2.60 -8.30
N SER A 139 19.85 -3.53 -8.71
CA SER A 139 19.46 -4.69 -7.90
C SER A 139 20.61 -5.66 -7.66
N ILE A 140 21.56 -5.76 -8.59
CA ILE A 140 22.77 -6.59 -8.41
C ILE A 140 23.86 -5.87 -7.61
N ALA A 141 23.88 -4.53 -7.64
CA ALA A 141 24.89 -3.71 -6.97
C ALA A 141 24.58 -3.45 -5.48
N SER A 142 23.34 -3.65 -5.03
CA SER A 142 22.93 -3.47 -3.62
C SER A 142 22.55 -4.80 -2.95
N PRO A 143 23.51 -5.58 -2.42
CA PRO A 143 23.20 -6.71 -1.53
C PRO A 143 23.02 -6.29 -0.06
N ALA A 144 23.14 -5.00 0.29
CA ALA A 144 23.23 -4.54 1.67
C ALA A 144 22.09 -3.59 2.08
N ALA A 145 20.86 -4.09 2.19
CA ALA A 145 19.79 -3.49 3.00
C ALA A 145 18.56 -4.42 3.08
N MET A 146 18.71 -5.59 3.68
CA MET A 146 17.55 -6.32 4.23
C MET A 146 17.91 -6.84 5.62
N PRO A 147 17.30 -6.35 6.71
CA PRO A 147 16.96 -7.25 7.78
C PRO A 147 15.84 -8.18 7.29
N PRO A 148 15.84 -9.48 7.65
CA PRO A 148 14.71 -10.34 7.34
C PRO A 148 13.46 -9.82 8.07
N ALA A 149 12.42 -9.48 7.33
CA ALA A 149 11.08 -9.35 7.87
C ALA A 149 10.51 -10.75 8.13
N ASN A 150 11.07 -11.45 9.12
CA ASN A 150 10.47 -12.68 9.64
C ASN A 150 9.45 -12.33 10.72
N ALA A 151 8.19 -12.53 10.35
CA ALA A 151 7.16 -13.22 11.12
C ALA A 151 6.82 -12.74 12.55
N HIS A 152 5.69 -12.06 12.67
CA HIS A 152 4.65 -12.25 13.70
C HIS A 152 5.06 -12.78 15.09
N PRO A 153 5.58 -11.96 16.03
CA PRO A 153 5.80 -12.41 17.40
C PRO A 153 4.56 -12.31 18.32
N TRP A 154 3.38 -11.94 17.81
CA TRP A 154 2.18 -11.79 18.65
C TRP A 154 1.46 -13.12 18.98
N ARG A 155 1.90 -14.27 18.42
CA ARG A 155 1.33 -15.59 18.71
C ARG A 155 2.08 -16.39 19.80
N GLN A 156 2.87 -15.74 20.65
CA GLN A 156 3.51 -16.40 21.81
C GLN A 156 3.26 -15.68 23.15
N ALA A 157 2.06 -15.13 23.34
CA ALA A 157 1.61 -14.76 24.68
C ALA A 157 0.93 -15.97 25.36
N THR A 158 1.71 -16.92 25.88
CA THR A 158 1.25 -17.77 26.99
C THR A 158 1.54 -17.06 28.30
N LEU A 159 0.67 -16.11 28.67
CA LEU A 159 0.58 -15.62 30.05
C LEU A 159 -0.38 -16.54 30.81
N PHE A 160 0.09 -17.74 31.13
CA PHE A 160 -0.44 -18.53 32.23
C PHE A 160 0.68 -18.70 33.25
N THR A 161 0.56 -18.05 34.39
CA THR A 161 1.35 -18.37 35.59
C THR A 161 0.43 -19.14 36.53
N PRO A 162 0.67 -20.44 36.79
CA PRO A 162 0.10 -21.10 37.94
C PRO A 162 1.01 -20.82 39.15
N ARG A 163 0.47 -20.26 40.23
CA ARG A 163 1.12 -20.32 41.54
C ARG A 163 0.14 -20.91 42.54
N GLY A 164 0.35 -22.20 42.82
CA GLY A 164 -0.29 -22.91 43.92
C GLY A 164 0.42 -22.62 45.25
N ASP A 165 -0.44 -22.44 46.25
CA ASP A 165 -0.41 -22.98 47.61
C ASP A 165 0.70 -22.59 48.60
N GLY A 166 0.23 -22.09 49.76
CA GLY A 166 1.01 -21.82 50.97
C GLY A 166 0.13 -21.14 52.02
N GLU A 167 -0.51 -21.97 52.84
CA GLU A 167 -1.49 -21.70 53.90
C GLU A 167 -1.08 -20.66 54.97
N ALA A 168 -2.08 -19.94 55.51
CA ALA A 168 -2.23 -19.78 56.97
C ALA A 168 -3.65 -19.28 57.33
N SER A 169 -4.23 -19.98 58.30
CA SER A 169 -5.58 -19.94 58.86
C SER A 169 -5.95 -18.65 59.61
N SER A 170 -7.23 -18.22 59.57
CA SER A 170 -8.16 -18.25 60.72
C SER A 170 -9.45 -17.41 60.52
N ASN A 171 -10.60 -18.06 60.78
CA ASN A 171 -11.94 -17.62 61.26
C ASN A 171 -12.53 -16.26 60.78
N ASP A 172 -13.81 -16.10 60.45
CA ASP A 172 -15.06 -16.65 61.01
C ASP A 172 -16.23 -16.26 60.05
N GLY A 173 -17.41 -16.88 60.19
CA GLY A 173 -18.66 -16.27 59.73
C GLY A 173 -19.43 -16.95 58.60
N THR A 174 -20.04 -18.09 58.95
CA THR A 174 -21.37 -18.58 58.54
C THR A 174 -22.17 -17.78 57.48
N ALA A 175 -22.56 -18.45 56.39
CA ALA A 175 -23.96 -18.52 55.96
C ALA A 175 -24.13 -19.57 54.85
N ASP A 176 -25.05 -20.48 55.16
CA ASP A 176 -25.57 -21.60 54.39
C ASP A 176 -26.32 -21.17 53.11
N VAL A 177 -26.59 -22.17 52.24
CA VAL A 177 -27.61 -22.28 51.19
C VAL A 177 -27.05 -22.67 49.81
N GLN A 178 -27.30 -23.93 49.48
CA GLN A 178 -27.39 -24.53 48.15
C GLN A 178 -28.70 -25.35 48.12
N PRO A 179 -29.25 -25.88 47.00
CA PRO A 179 -29.05 -25.63 45.56
C PRO A 179 -30.37 -25.25 44.85
N GLN A 180 -30.31 -24.90 43.55
CA GLN A 180 -31.21 -25.56 42.60
C GLN A 180 -30.75 -25.48 41.15
N ARG A 181 -30.85 -26.64 40.51
CA ARG A 181 -30.55 -26.95 39.11
C ARG A 181 -31.90 -27.09 38.41
N THR A 182 -32.16 -26.34 37.34
CA THR A 182 -33.21 -26.67 36.38
C THR A 182 -32.85 -26.18 34.98
N ARG A 183 -32.69 -27.16 34.07
CA ARG A 183 -32.85 -27.04 32.62
C ARG A 183 -34.30 -26.64 32.28
N LEU A 184 -34.50 -26.21 31.02
CA LEU A 184 -35.71 -26.13 30.17
C LEU A 184 -35.62 -24.74 29.46
N THR A 185 -35.86 -24.47 28.18
CA THR A 185 -36.37 -25.13 26.97
C THR A 185 -36.24 -24.10 25.84
N SER A 186 -35.97 -24.52 24.60
CA SER A 186 -36.19 -23.70 23.39
C SER A 186 -37.68 -23.60 23.05
N PRO A 187 -38.15 -22.52 22.38
CA PRO A 187 -38.47 -22.59 20.94
C PRO A 187 -38.07 -21.28 20.18
N SER A 188 -37.51 -21.35 18.97
CA SER A 188 -38.17 -21.44 17.64
C SER A 188 -39.12 -20.28 17.30
N ALA A 189 -38.68 -19.37 16.42
CA ALA A 189 -39.54 -18.60 15.52
C ALA A 189 -38.74 -18.00 14.35
N SER A 190 -39.36 -18.04 13.18
CA SER A 190 -38.82 -17.94 11.83
C SER A 190 -38.76 -16.51 11.26
N LEU A 191 -38.01 -16.36 10.15
CA LEU A 191 -37.90 -15.19 9.26
C LEU A 191 -39.26 -14.69 8.71
N PRO A 192 -39.31 -13.44 8.20
CA PRO A 192 -39.22 -13.28 6.74
C PRO A 192 -38.47 -12.03 6.24
N SER A 193 -37.82 -12.16 5.07
CA SER A 193 -37.46 -11.05 4.17
C SER A 193 -38.69 -10.53 3.41
N PRO A 194 -38.68 -9.28 2.93
CA PRO A 194 -38.59 -9.08 1.47
C PRO A 194 -37.81 -7.82 1.02
N ASN A 195 -37.01 -7.97 -0.04
CA ASN A 195 -36.60 -6.93 -1.02
C ASN A 195 -37.56 -7.07 -2.25
N PRO A 196 -37.51 -6.32 -3.37
CA PRO A 196 -36.76 -5.11 -3.76
C PRO A 196 -37.59 -4.04 -4.52
N ALA A 197 -37.02 -2.85 -4.82
CA ALA A 197 -37.06 -2.18 -6.14
C ALA A 197 -36.46 -0.75 -6.16
N PRO A 198 -36.07 -0.22 -7.35
CA PRO A 198 -35.04 0.81 -7.53
C PRO A 198 -35.59 2.16 -8.04
N HIS A 199 -34.78 3.23 -7.97
CA HIS A 199 -35.02 4.49 -8.70
C HIS A 199 -33.83 4.87 -9.59
N PRO A 200 -34.04 5.04 -10.91
CA PRO A 200 -33.05 5.57 -11.85
C PRO A 200 -33.23 7.08 -12.04
N LEU A 201 -32.13 7.83 -12.16
CA LEU A 201 -32.13 9.20 -12.69
C LEU A 201 -31.11 9.30 -13.83
N PHE A 202 -31.61 9.15 -15.05
CA PHE A 202 -30.94 9.57 -16.28
C PHE A 202 -31.17 11.07 -16.50
N VAL A 203 -30.14 11.79 -16.95
CA VAL A 203 -30.26 13.12 -17.56
C VAL A 203 -30.03 12.98 -19.07
N SER A 204 -30.99 13.44 -19.86
CA SER A 204 -31.02 13.40 -21.32
C SER A 204 -30.11 14.46 -21.95
N LEU A 205 -29.41 14.07 -23.02
CA LEU A 205 -28.80 14.95 -24.02
C LEU A 205 -29.89 15.56 -24.92
N SER A 206 -29.68 16.79 -25.40
CA SER A 206 -30.42 17.38 -26.53
C SER A 206 -29.56 18.37 -27.32
N PRO A 207 -29.89 18.66 -28.60
CA PRO A 207 -28.93 18.87 -29.69
C PRO A 207 -28.70 20.34 -30.14
N ARG A 208 -27.77 20.52 -31.11
CA ARG A 208 -27.41 21.72 -31.92
C ARG A 208 -28.65 22.47 -32.47
N ASN A 209 -28.66 23.75 -32.85
CA ASN A 209 -27.82 24.58 -33.75
C ASN A 209 -28.28 26.07 -33.61
N PRO A 210 -28.03 27.10 -34.47
CA PRO A 210 -27.65 27.14 -35.89
C PRO A 210 -26.16 27.37 -36.21
#